data_AF-A0AAW2Y1H7-F1
#
_entry.id   AF-A0AAW2Y1H7-F1
#
_cell.length_a   1.000
_cell.length_b   1.000
_cell.length_c   1.000
_cell.angle_alpha   90.00
_cell.angle_beta   90.00
_cell.angle_gamma   90.00
#
_symmetry.space_group_name_H-M   'P 1'
#
loop_
_entity.id
_entity.type
_entity.pdbx_description
1 polymer ?
#
loop_
_entity_poly.entity_id
_entity_poly.type
_entity_poly.pdbx_seq_one_letter_code
_entity_poly.pdbx_strand_id
1 'polypeptide(L)'
;MDLFWVGEHVEVKDDMVDDLSNKSEQQNVKSWNTMDDEEVEEIYTPSETRQNICRTANAIRVLSTLGFMITVEVVMEIVNLSISLNVDIHEMLGAEFYVIVAEKEAERRSMSTKRR
;
A
#
# COMPACT_ATOMS: atom_id res chain seq x y z
N MET A 1 -9.13 7.93 -5.56
CA MET A 1 -9.66 6.56 -5.69
C MET A 1 -8.86 5.76 -4.69
N ASP A 2 -9.41 5.62 -3.49
CA ASP A 2 -8.74 4.93 -2.39
C ASP A 2 -9.21 3.48 -2.39
N LEU A 3 -8.26 2.53 -2.33
CA LEU A 3 -8.60 1.12 -2.11
C LEU A 3 -8.52 0.85 -0.61
N PHE A 4 -9.68 0.61 0.01
CA PHE A 4 -9.76 0.04 1.35
C PHE A 4 -9.96 -1.48 1.25
N TRP A 5 -9.24 -2.22 2.09
CA TRP A 5 -9.29 -3.68 2.15
C TRP A 5 -10.51 -4.13 2.96
N VAL A 6 -11.40 -4.93 2.37
CA VAL A 6 -12.51 -5.58 3.08
C VAL A 6 -12.23 -7.08 3.10
N GLY A 7 -11.51 -7.54 4.11
CA GLY A 7 -11.43 -8.95 4.45
C GLY A 7 -12.53 -9.30 5.44
N GLU A 8 -13.39 -10.25 5.08
CA GLU A 8 -14.41 -10.79 5.98
C GLU A 8 -13.74 -11.57 7.12
N HIS A 9 -13.89 -11.11 8.36
CA HIS A 9 -13.46 -11.83 9.54
C HIS A 9 -14.51 -12.91 9.85
N VAL A 10 -14.19 -14.18 9.58
CA VAL A 10 -15.03 -15.31 10.02
C VAL A 10 -14.69 -15.59 11.49
N GLU A 11 -15.58 -15.16 12.38
CA GLU A 11 -15.59 -15.64 13.76
C GLU A 11 -16.34 -16.98 13.80
N VAL A 12 -15.61 -18.04 14.10
CA VAL A 12 -16.24 -19.32 14.47
C VAL A 12 -16.76 -19.16 15.89
N LYS A 13 -18.07 -18.93 16.03
CA LYS A 13 -18.77 -19.01 17.31
C LYS A 13 -18.84 -20.46 17.75
N ASP A 14 -18.12 -20.80 18.81
CA ASP A 14 -18.39 -22.00 19.58
C ASP A 14 -19.57 -21.69 20.51
N ASP A 15 -20.66 -22.42 20.29
CA ASP A 15 -21.92 -22.36 21.02
C ASP A 15 -21.75 -23.09 22.35
N MET A 16 -21.88 -22.40 23.49
CA MET A 16 -22.31 -23.04 24.74
C MET A 16 -22.78 -22.02 25.80
N VAL A 17 -24.12 -21.94 25.86
CA VAL A 17 -24.98 -21.76 27.05
C VAL A 17 -25.04 -20.37 27.72
N ASP A 18 -26.15 -19.69 27.43
CA ASP A 18 -26.73 -18.60 28.23
C ASP A 18 -27.08 -19.06 29.66
N ASP A 19 -26.70 -18.29 30.68
CA ASP A 19 -27.69 -17.84 31.67
C ASP A 19 -27.26 -16.57 32.44
N LEU A 20 -28.29 -15.74 32.70
CA LEU A 20 -28.40 -14.67 33.70
C LEU A 20 -27.85 -13.25 33.42
N SER A 21 -28.82 -12.42 32.99
CA SER A 21 -29.30 -11.25 33.74
C SER A 21 -28.45 -9.97 33.76
N ASN A 22 -28.78 -9.00 32.90
CA ASN A 22 -29.65 -7.86 33.27
C ASN A 22 -29.67 -6.80 32.15
N LYS A 23 -30.90 -6.38 31.80
CA LYS A 23 -31.34 -5.02 31.43
C LYS A 23 -30.51 -4.22 30.41
N SER A 24 -31.10 -4.16 29.20
CA SER A 24 -31.40 -2.94 28.44
C SER A 24 -30.67 -1.67 28.86
N GLU A 25 -29.72 -1.21 28.02
CA GLU A 25 -29.50 0.21 27.83
C GLU A 25 -29.31 0.53 26.34
N GLN A 26 -30.35 1.17 25.84
CA GLN A 26 -30.41 1.87 24.58
C GLN A 26 -29.45 3.07 24.63
N GLN A 27 -28.59 3.16 23.61
CA GLN A 27 -28.02 4.39 23.04
C GLN A 27 -27.58 5.48 24.03
N ASN A 28 -26.27 5.62 24.23
CA ASN A 28 -25.69 6.93 24.51
C ASN A 28 -24.42 7.14 23.70
N VAL A 29 -24.48 8.20 22.89
CA VAL A 29 -23.43 8.74 22.04
C VAL A 29 -22.30 9.26 22.96
N LYS A 30 -21.16 8.60 23.01
CA LYS A 30 -19.89 9.17 23.52
C LYS A 30 -18.85 9.02 22.42
N SER A 31 -18.64 10.06 21.63
CA SER A 31 -17.69 11.15 21.90
C SER A 31 -16.30 10.58 22.18
N TRP A 32 -15.39 10.85 21.25
CA TRP A 32 -13.99 10.43 21.11
C TRP A 32 -13.04 10.78 22.26
N ASN A 33 -13.49 10.82 23.51
CA ASN A 33 -12.59 11.02 24.64
C ASN A 33 -13.05 10.14 25.80
N THR A 34 -12.09 9.39 26.35
CA THR A 34 -12.12 8.61 27.61
C THR A 34 -12.22 7.09 27.44
N MET A 35 -11.03 6.47 27.38
CA MET A 35 -10.68 5.19 28.01
C MET A 35 -9.18 5.30 28.33
N ASP A 36 -8.83 5.76 29.55
CA ASP A 36 -8.35 4.94 30.67
C ASP A 36 -7.16 4.04 30.30
N ASP A 37 -5.96 4.62 30.44
CA ASP A 37 -4.75 4.09 31.09
C ASP A 37 -4.46 2.57 31.01
N GLU A 38 -4.30 2.07 29.80
CA GLU A 38 -3.19 1.15 29.49
C GLU A 38 -2.50 1.74 28.25
N GLU A 39 -1.18 1.97 28.32
CA GLU A 39 -0.36 2.49 27.23
C GLU A 39 -0.54 1.63 25.97
N VAL A 40 -1.53 1.96 25.14
CA VAL A 40 -1.50 1.62 23.72
C VAL A 40 -0.41 2.51 23.16
N GLU A 41 0.84 2.04 23.22
CA GLU A 41 1.89 2.58 22.37
C GLU A 41 1.30 2.64 20.95
N GLU A 42 1.03 3.85 20.45
CA GLU A 42 0.65 4.00 19.05
C GLU A 42 1.77 3.35 18.22
N ILE A 43 1.52 2.16 17.68
CA ILE A 43 2.47 1.47 16.82
C ILE A 43 2.52 2.24 15.50
N TYR A 44 3.30 3.33 15.50
CA TYR A 44 3.49 4.18 14.36
C TYR A 44 4.35 3.46 13.33
N THR A 45 3.85 3.33 12.09
CA THR A 45 4.67 2.81 10.99
C THR A 45 5.87 3.75 10.77
N PRO A 46 7.12 3.26 10.72
CA PRO A 46 8.27 4.13 10.48
C PRO A 46 8.15 4.92 9.17
N SER A 47 8.74 6.12 9.14
CA SER A 47 8.70 6.99 7.96
C SER A 47 9.30 6.34 6.72
N GLU A 48 10.41 5.63 6.89
CA GLU A 48 11.07 4.84 5.84
C GLU A 48 10.13 3.79 5.24
N THR A 49 9.43 3.03 6.10
CA THR A 49 8.47 2.01 5.64
C THR A 49 7.35 2.63 4.82
N ARG A 50 6.78 3.76 5.26
CA ARG A 50 5.76 4.47 4.48
C ARG A 50 6.29 4.98 3.15
N GLN A 51 7.50 5.53 3.12
CA GLN A 51 8.13 6.01 1.90
C GLN A 51 8.35 4.88 0.89
N ASN A 52 8.81 3.71 1.37
CA ASN A 52 8.99 2.51 0.54
C ASN A 52 7.66 2.00 -0.04
N ILE A 53 6.59 2.00 0.77
CA ILE A 53 5.23 1.66 0.30
C ILE A 53 4.79 2.63 -0.81
N CYS A 54 4.89 3.93 -0.58
CA CYS A 54 4.47 4.93 -1.57
C CYS A 54 5.30 4.87 -2.86
N ARG A 55 6.61 4.68 -2.74
CA ARG A 55 7.51 4.52 -3.90
C ARG A 55 7.13 3.29 -4.72
N THR A 56 6.82 2.17 -4.06
CA THR A 56 6.35 0.93 -4.72
C THR A 56 4.99 1.14 -5.40
N ALA A 57 4.03 1.77 -4.72
CA ALA A 57 2.72 2.09 -5.28
C ALA A 57 2.83 2.99 -6.52
N ASN A 58 3.72 3.99 -6.47
CA ASN A 58 3.97 4.88 -7.61
C ASN A 58 4.63 4.15 -8.78
N ALA A 59 5.57 3.24 -8.53
CA ALA A 59 6.14 2.39 -9.58
C ALA A 59 5.05 1.57 -10.30
N ILE A 60 4.15 0.91 -9.54
CA ILE A 60 3.01 0.17 -10.10
C ILE A 60 2.11 1.09 -10.92
N ARG A 61 1.82 2.30 -10.41
CA ARG A 61 0.97 3.28 -11.10
C ARG A 61 1.55 3.75 -12.43
N VAL A 62 2.85 4.06 -12.45
CA VAL A 62 3.57 4.45 -13.67
C VAL A 62 3.53 3.33 -14.70
N LEU A 63 3.88 2.10 -14.29
CA LEU A 63 3.85 0.92 -15.17
C LEU A 63 2.45 0.65 -15.73
N SER A 64 1.43 0.70 -14.88
CA SER A 64 0.03 0.50 -15.28
C SER A 64 -0.41 1.55 -16.29
N THR A 65 -0.06 2.82 -16.07
CA THR A 65 -0.45 3.92 -16.96
C THR A 65 0.25 3.83 -18.32
N LEU A 66 1.51 3.37 -18.34
CA LEU A 66 2.27 3.12 -19.58
C LEU A 66 1.84 1.83 -20.29
N GLY A 67 0.94 1.02 -19.69
CA GLY A 67 0.48 -0.25 -20.25
C GLY A 67 1.57 -1.32 -20.26
N PHE A 68 2.52 -1.27 -19.32
CA PHE A 68 3.60 -2.25 -19.22
C PHE A 68 3.23 -3.42 -18.31
N MET A 69 3.90 -4.55 -18.53
CA MET A 69 3.72 -5.74 -17.70
C MET A 69 4.24 -5.45 -16.28
N ILE A 70 3.42 -5.79 -15.29
CA ILE A 70 3.75 -5.58 -13.87
C ILE A 70 4.17 -6.92 -13.29
N THR A 71 5.48 -7.10 -13.12
CA THR A 71 6.06 -8.22 -12.37
C THR A 71 6.85 -7.66 -11.19
N VAL A 72 7.15 -8.50 -10.20
CA VAL A 72 7.93 -8.09 -9.02
C VAL A 72 9.29 -7.55 -9.44
N GLU A 73 9.93 -8.17 -10.42
CA GLU A 73 11.24 -7.77 -10.95
C GLU A 73 11.18 -6.37 -11.57
N VAL A 74 10.20 -6.12 -12.44
CA VAL A 74 10.03 -4.81 -13.09
C VAL A 74 9.68 -3.73 -12.06
N VAL A 75 8.83 -4.03 -11.08
CA VAL A 75 8.50 -3.07 -10.01
C VAL A 75 9.76 -2.71 -9.21
N MET A 76 10.55 -3.71 -8.82
CA MET A 76 11.81 -3.48 -8.11
C MET A 76 12.83 -2.69 -8.94
N GLU A 77 12.90 -2.93 -10.25
CA GLU A 77 13.73 -2.14 -11.16
C GLU A 77 13.31 -0.66 -11.15
N ILE A 78 12.01 -0.35 -11.22
CA ILE A 78 11.53 1.05 -11.21
C ILE A 78 11.72 1.70 -9.84
N VAL A 79 11.53 0.96 -8.74
CA VAL A 79 11.84 1.44 -7.39
C VAL A 79 13.33 1.77 -7.27
N ASN A 80 14.23 0.86 -7.68
CA ASN A 80 15.67 1.10 -7.64
C ASN A 80 16.11 2.24 -8.55
N LEU A 81 15.47 2.39 -9.71
CA LEU A 81 15.68 3.51 -10.63
C LEU A 81 15.33 4.84 -9.97
N SER A 82 14.17 4.92 -9.30
CA SER A 82 13.77 6.14 -8.58
C SER A 82 14.74 6.50 -7.46
N ILE A 83 15.35 5.49 -6.79
CA ILE A 83 16.33 5.72 -5.71
C ILE A 83 17.64 6.20 -6.32
N SER A 84 18.10 5.53 -7.39
CA SER A 84 19.37 5.83 -8.06
C SER A 84 19.38 7.22 -8.70
N LEU A 85 18.23 7.68 -9.19
CA LEU A 85 18.04 9.02 -9.73
C LEU A 85 17.69 10.07 -8.65
N ASN A 86 17.59 9.65 -7.39
CA ASN A 86 17.19 10.50 -6.26
C ASN A 86 15.89 11.27 -6.54
N VAL A 87 14.92 10.59 -7.17
CA VAL A 87 13.60 11.15 -7.48
C VAL A 87 12.75 11.06 -6.21
N ASP A 88 12.11 12.17 -5.85
CA ASP A 88 11.18 12.18 -4.73
C ASP A 88 9.88 11.45 -5.09
N ILE A 89 9.20 10.92 -4.07
CA ILE A 89 7.98 10.11 -4.25
C ILE A 89 6.93 10.85 -5.09
N HIS A 90 6.75 12.14 -4.85
CA HIS A 90 5.77 12.96 -5.56
C HIS A 90 6.17 13.24 -7.02
N GLU A 91 7.48 13.33 -7.29
CA GLU A 91 8.05 13.57 -8.63
C GLU A 91 7.96 12.34 -9.53
N MET A 92 7.89 11.12 -8.96
CA MET A 92 7.65 9.88 -9.73
C MET A 92 6.35 9.93 -10.55
N LEU A 93 5.43 10.83 -10.22
CA LEU A 93 4.17 11.00 -10.92
C LEU A 93 4.20 12.10 -11.99
N GLY A 94 5.36 12.76 -12.16
CA GLY A 94 5.62 13.75 -13.19
C GLY A 94 5.97 13.13 -14.54
N ALA A 95 5.72 13.87 -15.62
CA ALA A 95 5.94 13.39 -16.99
C ALA A 95 7.37 12.94 -17.26
N GLU A 96 8.36 13.61 -16.66
CA GLU A 96 9.79 13.26 -16.80
C GLU A 96 10.07 11.83 -16.35
N PHE A 97 9.53 11.42 -15.20
CA PHE A 97 9.73 10.06 -14.69
C PHE A 97 9.06 9.01 -15.58
N TYR A 98 7.90 9.31 -16.16
CA TYR A 98 7.23 8.42 -17.12
C TYR A 98 8.06 8.19 -18.38
N VAL A 99 8.66 9.24 -18.93
CA VAL A 99 9.55 9.15 -20.10
C VAL A 99 10.74 8.26 -19.76
N ILE A 100 11.40 8.49 -18.63
CA ILE A 100 12.54 7.69 -18.17
C ILE A 100 12.16 6.20 -18.04
N VAL A 101 11.01 5.89 -17.44
CA VAL A 101 10.54 4.50 -17.32
C VAL A 101 10.25 3.87 -18.69
N ALA A 102 9.67 4.63 -19.62
CA ALA A 102 9.42 4.17 -20.98
C ALA A 102 10.71 3.89 -21.76
N GLU A 103 11.73 4.75 -21.64
CA GLU A 103 13.05 4.55 -22.23
C GLU A 103 13.72 3.29 -21.67
N LYS A 104 13.72 3.12 -20.35
CA LYS A 104 14.27 1.94 -19.68
C LYS A 104 13.61 0.64 -20.17
N GLU A 105 12.30 0.65 -20.33
CA GLU A 105 11.54 -0.51 -20.83
C GLU A 105 11.86 -0.79 -22.32
N ALA A 106 12.01 0.24 -23.14
CA ALA A 106 12.40 0.09 -24.54
C ALA A 106 13.80 -0.54 -24.66
N GLU A 107 14.76 -0.09 -23.85
CA GLU A 107 16.09 -0.71 -23.76
C GLU A 107 15.99 -2.19 -23.38
N ARG A 108 15.21 -2.52 -22.35
CA ARG A 108 15.00 -3.90 -21.87
C ARG A 108 14.43 -4.80 -22.97
N ARG A 109 13.46 -4.32 -23.76
CA ARG A 109 12.89 -5.10 -24.88
C ARG A 109 13.87 -5.26 -26.04
N SER A 110 14.68 -4.25 -26.32
CA SER A 110 15.67 -4.29 -27.41
C SER A 110 16.76 -5.34 -27.16
N MET A 111 17.24 -5.47 -25.91
CA MET A 111 18.26 -6.45 -25.55
C MET A 111 17.76 -7.90 -25.63
N SER A 112 16.47 -8.14 -25.31
CA SER A 112 15.87 -9.47 -25.42
C SER A 112 15.74 -9.92 -26.87
N THR A 113 15.50 -8.97 -27.79
CA THR A 113 15.34 -9.26 -29.22
C THR A 113 16.69 -9.53 -29.89
N LYS A 114 17.79 -8.91 -29.43
CA LYS A 114 19.14 -9.09 -29.98
C LYS A 114 19.79 -10.45 -29.66
N ARG A 115 19.24 -11.21 -28.71
CA ARG A 115 19.73 -12.55 -28.31
C ARG A 115 18.99 -13.70 -28.99
N ARG A 116 18.00 -13.42 -29.84
CA ARG A 116 17.32 -14.38 -30.72
C ARG A 116 17.85 -14.27 -32.13
#